data_AF-A0A7S2I6J4-F1
#
_entry.id   AF-A0A7S2I6J4-F1
#
_cell.length_a   1.000
_cell.length_b   1.000
_cell.length_c   1.000
_cell.angle_alpha   90.00
_cell.angle_beta   90.00
_cell.angle_gamma   90.00
#
_symmetry.space_group_name_H-M   'P 1'
#
loop_
_entity.id
_entity.type
_entity.pdbx_description
1 polymer ?
#
loop_
_entity_poly.entity_id
_entity_poly.type
_entity_poly.pdbx_seq_one_letter_code
_entity_poly.pdbx_strand_id
1 'polypeptide(L)'
;IVLAISYVHELDIIYRDLKPENVLLDAMGHVRLTDFGLSKEGISSSSSGANSFCGTPEYLAPEILNRQGHGRAVDWWSLGALLYEMLTGLPPFYCRDREKLFEKIRRGNLEYPRYLSARAQTLLRGLLTKDPNRRLGSGPNDSEAIKSHDFFVEIDWEKLNKGEVLPPWDPQINGSLDTSQFDKEFTSMPIFSPGSLQPQSAFGTTPAQDMFEGFTFTDNQFYGPGYTS
;
A
#
# COMPACT_ATOMS: atom_id res chain seq x y z
N ILE A 1 -0.64 -8.97 1.60
CA ILE A 1 -1.24 -7.61 1.72
C ILE A 1 -2.10 -7.48 2.96
N VAL A 2 -3.20 -8.23 3.12
CA VAL A 2 -4.09 -8.12 4.32
C VAL A 2 -3.31 -8.24 5.63
N LEU A 3 -2.41 -9.22 5.76
CA LEU A 3 -1.56 -9.39 6.94
C LEU A 3 -0.66 -8.17 7.22
N ALA A 4 -0.06 -7.59 6.18
CA ALA A 4 0.80 -6.42 6.32
C ALA A 4 0.00 -5.18 6.76
N ILE A 5 -1.17 -4.94 6.17
CA ILE A 5 -2.06 -3.84 6.59
C ILE A 5 -2.58 -4.07 8.02
N SER A 6 -2.96 -5.30 8.37
CA SER A 6 -3.35 -5.66 9.75
C SER A 6 -2.27 -5.29 10.75
N TYR A 7 -1.03 -5.67 10.48
CA TYR A 7 0.11 -5.37 11.35
C TYR A 7 0.33 -3.85 11.49
N VAL A 8 0.24 -3.11 10.40
CA VAL A 8 0.36 -1.64 10.41
C VAL A 8 -0.77 -1.00 11.24
N HIS A 9 -2.01 -1.50 11.09
CA HIS A 9 -3.15 -1.05 11.91
C HIS A 9 -3.00 -1.39 13.39
N GLU A 10 -2.42 -2.54 13.74
CA GLU A 10 -2.13 -2.92 15.14
C GLU A 10 -1.15 -1.96 15.83
N LEU A 11 -0.32 -1.26 15.05
CA LEU A 11 0.58 -0.22 15.52
C LEU A 11 -0.05 1.19 15.55
N ASP A 12 -1.37 1.30 15.36
CA ASP A 12 -2.09 2.58 15.19
C ASP A 12 -1.55 3.42 14.03
N ILE A 13 -1.13 2.76 12.94
CA ILE A 13 -0.67 3.40 11.72
C ILE A 13 -1.68 3.13 10.61
N ILE A 14 -1.91 4.13 9.76
CA ILE A 14 -2.59 3.97 8.48
C ILE A 14 -1.59 4.18 7.33
N TYR A 15 -1.68 3.37 6.29
CA TYR A 15 -0.68 3.30 5.23
C TYR A 15 -0.91 4.34 4.12
N ARG A 16 -2.16 4.48 3.66
CA ARG A 16 -2.70 5.50 2.74
C ARG A 16 -2.20 5.53 1.30
N ASP A 17 -1.25 4.71 0.89
CA ASP A 17 -0.76 4.67 -0.49
C ASP A 17 -0.67 3.25 -1.06
N LEU A 18 -1.68 2.42 -0.80
CA LEU A 18 -1.77 1.07 -1.37
C LEU A 18 -2.15 1.11 -2.85
N LYS A 19 -1.18 0.73 -3.68
CA LYS A 19 -1.24 0.71 -5.15
C LYS A 19 -0.21 -0.31 -5.69
N PRO A 20 -0.31 -0.78 -6.95
CA PRO A 20 0.58 -1.77 -7.52
C PRO A 20 2.06 -1.43 -7.38
N GLU A 21 2.44 -0.16 -7.57
CA GLU A 21 3.82 0.32 -7.51
C GLU A 21 4.47 0.14 -6.14
N ASN A 22 3.66 0.10 -5.07
CA ASN A 22 4.14 -0.06 -3.70
C ASN A 22 3.99 -1.50 -3.16
N VAL A 23 3.61 -2.44 -4.02
CA VAL A 23 3.47 -3.87 -3.70
C VAL A 23 4.54 -4.63 -4.47
N LEU A 24 5.70 -4.80 -3.84
CA LEU A 24 6.82 -5.51 -4.45
C LEU A 24 6.81 -6.99 -4.10
N LEU A 25 7.61 -7.76 -4.81
CA LEU A 25 7.85 -9.18 -4.55
C LEU A 25 9.30 -9.35 -4.09
N ASP A 26 9.51 -10.13 -3.03
CA ASP A 26 10.86 -10.53 -2.63
C ASP A 26 11.41 -11.66 -3.51
N ALA A 27 12.65 -12.07 -3.25
CA ALA A 27 13.34 -13.09 -4.04
C ALA A 27 12.70 -14.48 -4.00
N MET A 28 11.71 -14.71 -3.13
CA MET A 28 10.94 -15.95 -3.08
C MET A 28 9.53 -15.78 -3.67
N GLY A 29 9.18 -14.57 -4.15
CA GLY A 29 7.87 -14.24 -4.69
C GLY A 29 6.84 -13.82 -3.64
N HIS A 30 7.23 -13.62 -2.38
CA HIS A 30 6.30 -13.11 -1.36
C HIS A 30 6.14 -11.60 -1.47
N VAL A 31 4.92 -11.13 -1.19
CA VAL A 31 4.59 -9.71 -1.23
C VAL A 31 5.25 -8.93 -0.08
N ARG A 32 5.86 -7.80 -0.41
CA ARG A 32 6.39 -6.78 0.50
C ARG A 32 5.74 -5.43 0.20
N LEU A 33 5.27 -4.73 1.22
CA LEU A 33 4.85 -3.34 1.08
C LEU A 33 6.07 -2.43 1.21
N THR A 34 6.14 -1.40 0.36
CA THR A 34 7.19 -0.39 0.38
C THR A 34 6.62 1.01 0.58
N ASP A 35 7.46 2.04 0.60
CA ASP A 35 7.05 3.46 0.65
C ASP A 35 5.99 3.81 1.72
N PHE A 36 6.46 4.05 2.94
CA PHE A 36 5.65 4.54 4.05
C PHE A 36 5.62 6.08 4.12
N GLY A 37 6.04 6.79 3.05
CA GLY A 37 6.15 8.25 3.05
C GLY A 37 4.83 8.99 3.25
N LEU A 38 3.71 8.33 2.96
CA LEU A 38 2.35 8.84 3.20
C LEU A 38 1.67 8.21 4.42
N SER A 39 2.34 7.36 5.18
CA SER A 39 1.73 6.75 6.38
C SER A 39 1.47 7.78 7.49
N LYS A 40 0.58 7.43 8.42
CA LYS A 40 0.27 8.29 9.58
C LYS A 40 0.06 7.46 10.83
N GLU A 41 0.85 7.76 11.86
CA GLU A 41 0.77 7.17 13.20
C GLU A 41 -0.30 7.83 14.08
N GLY A 42 -0.67 7.14 15.17
CA GLY A 42 -1.63 7.62 16.16
C GLY A 42 -3.09 7.54 15.71
N ILE A 43 -3.40 6.67 14.75
CA ILE A 43 -4.73 6.51 14.15
C ILE A 43 -5.32 5.16 14.54
N SER A 44 -6.08 5.16 15.64
CA SER A 44 -6.79 3.97 16.13
C SER A 44 -8.23 3.84 15.62
N SER A 45 -8.83 4.95 15.18
CA SER A 45 -10.20 4.99 14.70
C SER A 45 -10.30 4.50 13.25
N SER A 46 -11.39 3.77 12.95
CA SER A 46 -11.68 3.29 11.61
C SER A 46 -11.98 4.41 10.61
N SER A 47 -12.63 5.50 11.04
CA SER A 47 -13.16 6.52 10.13
C SER A 47 -12.68 7.95 10.42
N SER A 48 -11.87 8.16 11.47
CA SER A 48 -11.41 9.49 11.87
C SER A 48 -9.95 9.49 12.33
N GLY A 49 -9.33 10.68 12.34
CA GLY A 49 -8.00 10.91 12.90
C GLY A 49 -7.07 11.70 11.97
N ALA A 50 -7.13 11.44 10.66
CA ALA A 50 -6.36 12.16 9.66
C ALA A 50 -7.25 13.04 8.77
N ASN A 51 -6.72 14.18 8.29
CA ASN A 51 -7.45 15.14 7.45
C ASN A 51 -6.72 15.51 6.15
N SER A 52 -5.50 15.00 5.95
CA SER A 52 -4.68 15.29 4.77
C SER A 52 -5.31 14.73 3.49
N PHE A 53 -5.25 15.48 2.39
CA PHE A 53 -5.58 14.96 1.07
C PHE A 53 -4.30 14.41 0.43
N CYS A 54 -4.10 13.09 0.50
CA CYS A 54 -2.91 12.41 -0.01
C CYS A 54 -3.25 11.01 -0.52
N GLY A 55 -2.36 10.44 -1.34
CA GLY A 55 -2.52 9.16 -2.00
C GLY A 55 -2.69 9.31 -3.51
N THR A 56 -2.71 8.18 -4.20
CA THR A 56 -2.80 8.12 -5.66
C THR A 56 -4.28 8.19 -6.12
N PRO A 57 -4.65 9.09 -7.06
CA PRO A 57 -6.05 9.45 -7.38
C PRO A 57 -7.02 8.28 -7.59
N GLU A 58 -6.58 7.23 -8.29
CA GLU A 58 -7.37 6.04 -8.65
C GLU A 58 -7.70 5.16 -7.44
N TYR A 59 -6.92 5.27 -6.37
CA TYR A 59 -7.03 4.48 -5.14
C TYR A 59 -7.61 5.27 -3.97
N LEU A 60 -7.87 6.57 -4.14
CA LEU A 60 -8.42 7.41 -3.08
C LEU A 60 -9.84 6.97 -2.69
N ALA A 61 -10.05 6.83 -1.39
CA ALA A 61 -11.37 6.56 -0.82
C ALA A 61 -12.31 7.78 -0.93
N PRO A 62 -13.64 7.59 -1.07
CA PRO A 62 -14.60 8.68 -1.21
C PRO A 62 -14.56 9.71 -0.08
N GLU A 63 -14.35 9.28 1.16
CA GLU A 63 -14.27 10.15 2.34
C GLU A 63 -13.08 11.12 2.31
N ILE A 64 -11.95 10.72 1.72
CA ILE A 64 -10.80 11.61 1.48
C ILE A 64 -11.19 12.66 0.44
N LEU A 65 -11.84 12.25 -0.65
CA LEU A 65 -12.32 13.16 -1.69
C LEU A 65 -13.39 14.14 -1.19
N ASN A 66 -14.13 13.76 -0.16
CA ASN A 66 -15.16 14.57 0.48
C ASN A 66 -14.63 15.41 1.65
N ARG A 67 -13.34 15.30 2.00
CA ARG A 67 -12.70 16.01 3.13
C ARG A 67 -13.39 15.77 4.47
N GLN A 68 -13.85 14.54 4.72
CA GLN A 68 -14.62 14.17 5.93
C GLN A 68 -13.73 13.72 7.10
N GLY A 69 -12.42 13.83 6.95
CA GLY A 69 -11.47 13.09 7.78
C GLY A 69 -11.47 11.60 7.40
N HIS A 70 -10.47 10.87 7.87
CA HIS A 70 -10.33 9.44 7.59
C HIS A 70 -9.51 8.73 8.67
N GLY A 71 -9.69 7.40 8.72
CA GLY A 71 -8.96 6.47 9.58
C GLY A 71 -8.61 5.21 8.80
N ARG A 72 -8.47 4.08 9.50
CA ARG A 72 -8.03 2.77 8.94
C ARG A 72 -8.85 2.26 7.75
N ALA A 73 -10.12 2.67 7.63
CA ALA A 73 -11.02 2.25 6.56
C ALA A 73 -10.53 2.60 5.15
N VAL A 74 -9.66 3.61 4.99
CA VAL A 74 -9.15 4.00 3.67
C VAL A 74 -8.22 2.94 3.07
N ASP A 75 -7.45 2.24 3.92
CA ASP A 75 -6.55 1.18 3.45
C ASP A 75 -7.34 -0.03 2.93
N TRP A 76 -8.52 -0.30 3.52
CA TRP A 76 -9.44 -1.33 3.03
C TRP A 76 -10.13 -0.95 1.71
N TRP A 77 -10.40 0.33 1.48
CA TRP A 77 -10.85 0.80 0.16
C TRP A 77 -9.76 0.58 -0.88
N SER A 78 -8.53 1.03 -0.60
CA SER A 78 -7.40 0.88 -1.52
C SER A 78 -7.08 -0.59 -1.79
N LEU A 79 -7.23 -1.48 -0.80
CA LEU A 79 -7.15 -2.93 -1.00
C LEU A 79 -8.21 -3.43 -1.99
N GLY A 80 -9.45 -2.93 -1.88
CA GLY A 80 -10.52 -3.26 -2.82
C GLY A 80 -10.20 -2.78 -4.24
N ALA A 81 -9.65 -1.58 -4.38
CA ALA A 81 -9.28 -1.03 -5.68
C ALA A 81 -8.12 -1.80 -6.33
N LEU A 82 -7.08 -2.10 -5.54
CA LEU A 82 -5.96 -2.94 -5.96
C LEU A 82 -6.40 -4.35 -6.34
N LEU A 83 -7.27 -4.99 -5.55
CA LEU A 83 -7.79 -6.32 -5.86
C LEU A 83 -8.62 -6.31 -7.15
N TYR A 84 -9.44 -5.28 -7.35
CA TYR A 84 -10.19 -5.13 -8.59
C TYR A 84 -9.25 -5.06 -9.79
N GLU A 85 -8.17 -4.29 -9.69
CA GLU A 85 -7.17 -4.17 -10.75
C GLU A 85 -6.44 -5.48 -11.02
N MET A 86 -6.00 -6.20 -9.98
CA MET A 86 -5.38 -7.53 -10.17
C MET A 86 -6.30 -8.51 -10.90
N LEU A 87 -7.62 -8.40 -10.70
CA LEU A 87 -8.61 -9.29 -11.30
C LEU A 87 -9.09 -8.84 -12.70
N THR A 88 -8.91 -7.57 -13.06
CA THR A 88 -9.51 -7.00 -14.28
C THR A 88 -8.54 -6.26 -15.20
N GLY A 89 -7.33 -5.99 -14.73
CA GLY A 89 -6.28 -5.25 -15.45
C GLY A 89 -6.42 -3.72 -15.39
N LEU A 90 -7.46 -3.18 -14.76
CA LEU A 90 -7.65 -1.73 -14.59
C LEU A 90 -8.25 -1.39 -13.23
N PRO A 91 -8.01 -0.19 -12.67
CA PRO A 91 -8.68 0.27 -11.47
C PRO A 91 -10.22 0.25 -11.59
N PRO A 92 -10.97 0.16 -10.47
CA PRO A 92 -12.43 0.12 -10.48
C PRO A 92 -13.06 1.36 -11.11
N PHE A 93 -12.39 2.51 -10.98
CA PHE A 93 -12.76 3.76 -11.64
C PHE A 93 -11.53 4.30 -12.35
N TYR A 94 -11.65 4.50 -13.66
CA TYR A 94 -10.59 5.09 -14.47
C TYR A 94 -11.15 6.20 -15.37
N CYS A 95 -10.44 7.32 -15.41
CA CYS A 95 -10.71 8.43 -16.32
C CYS A 95 -9.48 9.33 -16.41
N ARG A 96 -9.13 9.80 -17.62
CA ARG A 96 -8.05 10.78 -17.83
C ARG A 96 -8.37 12.15 -17.21
N ASP A 97 -9.65 12.47 -17.11
CA ASP A 97 -10.15 13.70 -16.49
C ASP A 97 -10.32 13.44 -14.98
N ARG A 98 -9.51 14.13 -14.18
CA ARG A 98 -9.45 13.93 -12.73
C ARG A 98 -10.76 14.29 -12.03
N GLU A 99 -11.47 15.32 -12.49
CA GLU A 99 -12.75 15.70 -11.87
C GLU A 99 -13.81 14.63 -12.14
N LYS A 100 -13.83 14.09 -13.37
CA LYS A 100 -14.71 12.96 -13.70
C LYS A 100 -14.34 11.69 -12.94
N LEU A 101 -13.04 11.41 -12.75
CA LEU A 101 -12.58 10.30 -11.92
C LEU A 101 -13.12 10.44 -10.49
N PHE A 102 -12.97 11.62 -9.88
CA PHE A 102 -13.46 11.88 -8.52
C PHE A 102 -14.97 11.74 -8.40
N GLU A 103 -15.74 12.23 -9.38
CA GLU A 103 -17.19 12.02 -9.40
C GLU A 103 -17.57 10.54 -9.54
N LYS A 104 -16.83 9.77 -10.35
CA LYS A 104 -17.02 8.32 -10.45
C LYS A 104 -16.72 7.62 -9.11
N ILE A 105 -15.65 7.98 -8.41
CA ILE A 105 -15.33 7.41 -7.10
C ILE A 105 -16.45 7.74 -6.08
N ARG A 106 -16.91 9.00 -6.05
CA ARG A 106 -17.95 9.45 -5.10
C ARG A 106 -19.32 8.85 -5.37
N ARG A 107 -19.71 8.67 -6.63
CA ARG A 107 -21.12 8.39 -7.00
C ARG A 107 -21.30 7.25 -8.00
N GLY A 108 -20.27 6.93 -8.77
CA GLY A 108 -20.32 5.89 -9.81
C GLY A 108 -20.65 4.51 -9.24
N ASN A 109 -21.36 3.72 -10.02
CA ASN A 109 -21.60 2.31 -9.72
C ASN A 109 -20.43 1.49 -10.23
N LEU A 110 -20.01 0.50 -9.44
CA LEU A 110 -18.97 -0.42 -9.85
C LEU A 110 -19.56 -1.46 -10.80
N GLU A 111 -18.90 -1.66 -11.95
CA GLU A 111 -19.23 -2.73 -12.87
C GLU A 111 -18.41 -3.97 -12.53
N TYR A 112 -19.04 -5.15 -12.58
CA TYR A 112 -18.36 -6.42 -12.33
C TYR A 112 -18.37 -7.25 -13.61
N PRO A 113 -17.21 -7.49 -14.22
CA PRO A 113 -17.12 -8.37 -15.38
C PRO A 113 -17.65 -9.78 -15.08
N ARG A 114 -18.29 -10.40 -16.08
CA ARG A 114 -18.94 -11.72 -15.93
C ARG A 114 -18.00 -12.86 -15.54
N TYR A 115 -16.71 -12.71 -15.82
CA TYR A 115 -15.69 -13.70 -15.48
C TYR A 115 -15.27 -13.65 -13.99
N LEU A 116 -15.65 -12.62 -13.24
CA LEU A 116 -15.35 -12.56 -11.81
C LEU A 116 -16.21 -13.55 -11.04
N SER A 117 -15.58 -14.35 -10.18
CA SER A 117 -16.28 -15.30 -9.31
C SER A 117 -17.23 -14.58 -8.35
N ALA A 118 -18.29 -15.26 -7.92
CA ALA A 118 -19.23 -14.69 -6.95
C ALA A 118 -18.53 -14.25 -5.65
N ARG A 119 -17.56 -15.04 -5.16
CA ARG A 119 -16.74 -14.73 -3.99
C ARG A 119 -15.92 -13.44 -4.18
N ALA A 120 -15.34 -13.24 -5.37
CA ALA A 120 -14.61 -12.01 -5.66
C ALA A 120 -15.54 -10.79 -5.66
N GLN A 121 -16.71 -10.92 -6.29
CA GLN A 121 -17.70 -9.84 -6.37
C GLN A 121 -18.23 -9.43 -4.99
N THR A 122 -18.50 -10.39 -4.09
CA THR A 122 -18.97 -10.08 -2.72
C THR A 122 -17.89 -9.38 -1.90
N LEU A 123 -16.63 -9.84 -2.01
CA LEU A 123 -15.50 -9.21 -1.33
C LEU A 123 -15.32 -7.76 -1.80
N LEU A 124 -15.24 -7.56 -3.13
CA LEU A 124 -15.08 -6.26 -3.75
C LEU A 124 -16.22 -5.31 -3.38
N ARG A 125 -17.46 -5.80 -3.32
CA ARG A 125 -18.61 -4.99 -2.88
C ARG A 125 -18.47 -4.53 -1.43
N GLY A 126 -17.95 -5.39 -0.56
CA GLY A 126 -17.67 -5.05 0.84
C GLY A 126 -16.56 -3.99 0.98
N LEU A 127 -15.42 -4.21 0.33
CA LEU A 127 -14.26 -3.31 0.39
C LEU A 127 -14.50 -1.96 -0.30
N LEU A 128 -15.21 -1.96 -1.44
CA LEU A 128 -15.52 -0.75 -2.22
C LEU A 128 -16.89 -0.15 -1.83
N THR A 129 -17.32 -0.37 -0.59
CA THR A 129 -18.46 0.34 -0.01
C THR A 129 -18.08 1.78 0.28
N LYS A 130 -18.86 2.74 -0.25
CA LYS A 130 -18.53 4.17 -0.20
C LYS A 130 -18.60 4.76 1.21
N ASP A 131 -19.54 4.31 2.03
CA ASP A 131 -19.64 4.72 3.43
C ASP A 131 -18.58 3.97 4.25
N PRO A 132 -17.56 4.66 4.81
CA PRO A 132 -16.49 4.01 5.55
C PRO A 132 -17.00 3.28 6.79
N ASN A 133 -18.13 3.67 7.40
CA ASN A 133 -18.64 2.99 8.59
C ASN A 133 -19.32 1.66 8.26
N ARG A 134 -19.66 1.43 7.00
CA ARG A 134 -20.30 0.20 6.50
C ARG A 134 -19.36 -0.66 5.67
N ARG A 135 -18.14 -0.19 5.44
CA ARG A 135 -17.14 -0.87 4.63
C ARG A 135 -16.61 -2.10 5.36
N LEU A 136 -16.37 -3.16 4.60
CA LEU A 136 -15.75 -4.38 5.14
C LEU A 136 -14.36 -4.03 5.68
N GLY A 137 -14.08 -4.46 6.91
CA GLY A 137 -12.84 -4.12 7.62
C GLY A 137 -12.92 -2.85 8.48
N SER A 138 -14.02 -2.10 8.47
CA SER A 138 -14.14 -0.88 9.28
C SER A 138 -14.75 -1.09 10.67
N GLY A 139 -15.24 -2.30 10.95
CA GLY A 139 -15.74 -2.69 12.27
C GLY A 139 -14.62 -2.94 13.28
N PRO A 140 -14.97 -3.29 14.54
CA PRO A 140 -13.99 -3.54 15.61
C PRO A 140 -13.05 -4.72 15.32
N ASN A 141 -13.47 -5.62 14.43
CA ASN A 141 -12.70 -6.79 14.03
C ASN A 141 -11.67 -6.48 12.93
N ASP A 142 -11.66 -5.26 12.38
CA ASP A 142 -10.72 -4.80 11.36
C ASP A 142 -10.42 -5.88 10.29
N SER A 143 -9.15 -6.29 10.16
CA SER A 143 -8.70 -7.30 9.21
C SER A 143 -9.36 -8.68 9.38
N GLU A 144 -9.83 -9.07 10.56
CA GLU A 144 -10.47 -10.38 10.80
C GLU A 144 -11.77 -10.54 10.03
N ALA A 145 -12.52 -9.45 9.84
CA ALA A 145 -13.72 -9.47 9.01
C ALA A 145 -13.39 -9.76 7.53
N ILE A 146 -12.21 -9.35 7.07
CA ILE A 146 -11.73 -9.62 5.71
C ILE A 146 -11.16 -11.04 5.63
N LYS A 147 -10.36 -11.45 6.62
CA LYS A 147 -9.75 -12.80 6.68
C LYS A 147 -10.77 -13.93 6.68
N SER A 148 -11.92 -13.70 7.31
CA SER A 148 -13.05 -14.65 7.38
C SER A 148 -13.95 -14.68 6.14
N HIS A 149 -13.74 -13.81 5.16
CA HIS A 149 -14.57 -13.78 3.96
C HIS A 149 -14.32 -14.99 3.04
N ASP A 150 -15.38 -15.58 2.46
CA ASP A 150 -15.34 -16.79 1.62
C ASP A 150 -14.32 -16.78 0.48
N PHE A 151 -13.93 -15.59 0.00
CA PHE A 151 -12.88 -15.42 -0.99
C PHE A 151 -11.53 -16.00 -0.53
N PHE A 152 -11.25 -15.97 0.78
CA PHE A 152 -10.02 -16.46 1.39
C PHE A 152 -10.18 -17.81 2.10
N VAL A 153 -11.25 -18.57 1.83
CA VAL A 153 -11.54 -19.83 2.54
C VAL A 153 -10.43 -20.88 2.42
N GLU A 154 -9.63 -20.83 1.35
CA GLU A 154 -8.50 -21.76 1.11
C GLU A 154 -7.19 -21.28 1.74
N ILE A 155 -7.17 -20.09 2.35
CA ILE A 155 -5.95 -19.49 2.90
C ILE A 155 -5.77 -19.90 4.36
N ASP A 156 -4.66 -20.57 4.64
CA ASP A 156 -4.14 -20.73 5.99
C ASP A 156 -3.35 -19.47 6.39
N TRP A 157 -4.01 -18.59 7.14
CA TRP A 157 -3.44 -17.29 7.54
C TRP A 157 -2.21 -17.42 8.43
N GLU A 158 -2.14 -18.45 9.28
CA GLU A 158 -0.98 -18.66 10.16
C GLU A 158 0.25 -19.10 9.36
N LYS A 159 0.08 -20.06 8.44
CA LYS A 159 1.16 -20.49 7.54
C LYS A 159 1.59 -19.37 6.61
N LEU A 160 0.65 -18.59 6.09
CA LEU A 160 0.96 -17.46 5.23
C LEU A 160 1.80 -16.42 5.99
N ASN A 161 1.46 -16.13 7.25
CA ASN A 161 2.21 -15.19 8.09
C ASN A 161 3.64 -15.67 8.39
N LYS A 162 3.85 -16.98 8.50
CA LYS A 162 5.18 -17.60 8.67
C LYS A 162 5.97 -17.74 7.37
N GLY A 163 5.39 -17.39 6.22
CA GLY A 163 6.02 -17.58 4.91
C GLY A 163 6.05 -19.04 4.45
N GLU A 164 5.21 -19.90 5.02
CA GLU A 164 5.18 -21.34 4.70
C GLU A 164 4.27 -21.68 3.50
N VAL A 165 3.43 -20.72 3.07
CA VAL A 165 2.62 -20.86 1.87
C VAL A 165 3.46 -20.48 0.65
N LEU A 166 3.72 -21.45 -0.23
CA LEU A 166 4.48 -21.22 -1.46
C LEU A 166 3.79 -20.19 -2.36
N PRO A 167 4.49 -19.14 -2.81
CA PRO A 167 3.95 -18.20 -3.77
C PRO A 167 3.59 -18.86 -5.10
N PRO A 168 2.55 -18.37 -5.80
CA PRO A 168 2.13 -18.92 -7.09
C PRO A 168 3.11 -18.62 -8.22
N TRP A 169 4.03 -17.70 -8.02
CA TRP A 169 5.05 -17.30 -8.98
C TRP A 169 6.41 -17.22 -8.29
N ASP A 170 7.40 -17.87 -8.89
CA ASP A 170 8.79 -17.88 -8.43
C ASP A 170 9.64 -16.98 -9.34
N PRO A 171 10.15 -15.84 -8.84
CA PRO A 171 10.98 -14.94 -9.62
C PRO A 171 12.29 -15.64 -10.00
N GLN A 172 12.52 -15.81 -11.31
CA GLN A 172 13.77 -16.38 -11.81
C GLN A 172 14.88 -15.32 -11.73
N ILE A 173 15.62 -15.29 -10.61
CA ILE A 173 16.66 -14.30 -10.30
C ILE A 173 18.05 -14.93 -10.40
N ASN A 174 18.97 -14.27 -11.09
CA ASN A 174 20.36 -14.68 -11.27
C ASN A 174 21.30 -13.99 -10.27
N GLY A 175 21.19 -14.35 -8.99
CA GLY A 175 22.07 -13.85 -7.93
C GLY A 175 21.63 -12.48 -7.35
N SER A 176 22.37 -11.99 -6.36
CA SER A 176 21.94 -10.87 -5.52
C SER A 176 21.96 -9.49 -6.17
N LEU A 177 22.57 -9.35 -7.35
CA LEU A 177 22.68 -8.09 -8.10
C LEU A 177 21.82 -8.08 -9.36
N ASP A 178 20.99 -9.11 -9.57
CA ASP A 178 20.13 -9.18 -10.74
C ASP A 178 19.00 -8.15 -10.63
N THR A 179 18.93 -7.27 -11.63
CA THR A 179 17.91 -6.22 -11.77
C THR A 179 16.98 -6.47 -12.96
N SER A 180 16.96 -7.68 -13.53
CA SER A 180 16.18 -8.04 -14.71
C SER A 180 14.66 -7.90 -14.55
N GLN A 181 14.17 -7.91 -13.30
CA GLN A 181 12.76 -7.70 -12.95
C GLN A 181 12.39 -6.20 -12.80
N PHE A 182 13.33 -5.29 -13.01
CA PHE A 182 13.11 -3.84 -12.96
C PHE A 182 13.15 -3.23 -14.37
N ASP A 183 12.50 -2.08 -14.55
CA ASP A 183 12.49 -1.39 -15.83
C ASP A 183 13.89 -0.90 -16.21
N LYS A 184 14.27 -1.17 -17.46
CA LYS A 184 15.57 -0.76 -18.04
C LYS A 184 15.73 0.75 -18.05
N GLU A 185 14.63 1.50 -18.09
CA GLU A 185 14.67 2.95 -17.97
C GLU A 185 15.45 3.37 -16.71
N PHE A 186 15.20 2.71 -15.57
CA PHE A 186 15.88 3.01 -14.30
C PHE A 186 17.26 2.36 -14.19
N THR A 187 17.39 1.08 -14.56
CA THR A 187 18.67 0.36 -14.41
C THR A 187 19.77 0.88 -15.33
N SER A 188 19.41 1.63 -16.37
CA SER A 188 20.35 2.26 -17.31
C SER A 188 20.71 3.70 -16.92
N MET A 189 20.10 4.25 -15.86
CA MET A 189 20.40 5.61 -15.42
C MET A 189 21.81 5.71 -14.79
N PRO A 190 22.47 6.87 -14.91
CA PRO A 190 23.71 7.12 -14.18
C PRO A 190 23.46 7.10 -12.67
N ILE A 191 24.37 6.49 -11.91
CA ILE A 191 24.29 6.44 -10.43
C ILE A 191 24.46 7.84 -9.81
N PHE A 192 25.12 8.75 -10.52
CA PHE A 192 25.37 10.11 -10.07
C PHE A 192 24.50 11.11 -10.83
N SER A 193 23.77 11.95 -10.10
CA SER A 193 23.03 13.08 -10.67
C SER A 193 24.00 14.06 -11.34
N PRO A 194 23.81 14.44 -12.62
CA PRO A 194 24.63 15.46 -13.28
C PRO A 194 24.37 16.84 -12.64
N GLY A 195 25.10 17.16 -11.57
CA GLY A 195 24.93 18.40 -10.80
C GLY A 195 25.67 18.40 -9.45
N SER A 196 26.02 17.23 -8.92
CA SER A 196 26.83 17.08 -7.69
C SER A 196 28.34 17.27 -7.89
N LEU A 197 28.77 17.58 -9.12
CA LEU A 197 30.17 17.93 -9.46
C LEU A 197 30.45 19.44 -9.37
N GLN A 198 29.59 20.23 -8.73
CA GLN A 198 30.02 21.58 -8.31
C GLN A 198 31.08 21.44 -7.21
N PRO A 199 32.22 22.15 -7.29
CA PRO A 199 33.28 22.09 -6.29
C PRO A 199 32.69 22.42 -4.91
N GLN A 200 33.26 21.78 -3.88
CA GLN A 200 32.87 21.79 -2.47
C GLN A 200 32.67 23.20 -1.85
N SER A 201 31.64 23.91 -2.28
CA SER A 201 31.33 25.26 -1.83
C SER A 201 29.83 25.50 -1.92
N ALA A 202 29.11 24.67 -1.16
CA ALA A 202 27.89 24.96 -0.43
C ALA A 202 27.27 23.59 -0.13
N PHE A 203 27.68 22.97 0.99
CA PHE A 203 26.71 22.13 1.71
C PHE A 203 25.46 23.00 1.80
N GLY A 204 24.36 22.54 1.17
CA GLY A 204 23.12 23.31 1.11
C GLY A 204 22.86 23.88 2.49
N THR A 205 22.52 25.17 2.57
CA THR A 205 22.34 25.87 3.85
C THR A 205 21.49 24.97 4.72
N THR A 206 22.10 24.38 5.75
CA THR A 206 21.38 23.66 6.79
C THR A 206 20.28 24.62 7.19
N PRO A 207 18.99 24.22 7.15
CA PRO A 207 17.95 25.04 7.73
C PRO A 207 18.43 25.47 9.12
N ALA A 208 18.11 26.68 9.57
CA ALA A 208 18.63 27.24 10.82
C ALA A 208 18.27 26.44 12.10
N GLN A 209 17.66 25.27 11.93
CA GLN A 209 17.26 24.29 12.94
C GLN A 209 17.76 22.90 12.50
N ASP A 210 18.19 22.08 13.46
CA ASP A 210 18.54 20.66 13.29
C ASP A 210 17.31 19.81 12.89
N MET A 211 16.77 20.06 11.70
CA MET A 211 15.53 19.44 11.19
C MET A 211 15.63 17.92 10.96
N PHE A 212 16.82 17.35 11.12
CA PHE A 212 17.11 15.92 10.95
C PHE A 212 17.71 15.30 12.22
N GLU A 213 17.57 15.94 13.39
CA GLU A 213 17.91 15.32 14.66
C GLU A 213 17.15 13.99 14.82
N GLY A 214 17.83 12.93 15.23
CA GLY A 214 17.25 11.58 15.37
C GLY A 214 17.08 10.79 14.06
N PHE A 215 17.60 11.29 12.92
CA PHE A 215 17.51 10.58 11.63
C PHE A 215 18.41 9.33 11.56
N THR A 216 19.55 9.30 12.27
CA THR A 216 20.46 8.15 12.28
C THR A 216 19.84 6.98 13.02
N PHE A 217 19.67 5.84 12.35
CA PHE A 217 19.12 4.61 12.92
C PHE A 217 19.87 3.38 12.39
N THR A 218 20.08 2.38 13.26
CA THR A 218 20.62 1.06 12.90
C THR A 218 19.75 -0.03 13.51
N ASP A 219 19.28 -0.96 12.68
CA ASP A 219 18.46 -2.07 13.14
C ASP A 219 19.34 -3.17 13.74
N ASN A 220 19.23 -3.38 15.04
CA ASN A 220 19.99 -4.40 15.77
C ASN A 220 19.48 -5.84 15.52
N GLN A 221 18.29 -6.01 14.96
CA GLN A 221 17.68 -7.32 14.72
C GLN A 221 17.95 -7.83 13.29
N PHE A 222 18.00 -6.95 12.29
CA PHE A 222 18.20 -7.34 10.89
C PHE A 222 19.64 -7.75 10.56
N TYR A 223 20.64 -7.17 11.25
CA TYR A 223 22.05 -7.44 11.01
C TYR A 223 22.66 -8.52 11.92
N GLY A 224 21.86 -9.13 12.82
CA GLY A 224 22.36 -10.04 13.86
C GLY A 224 23.25 -9.34 14.90
N PRO A 225 23.59 -10.02 16.01
CA PRO A 225 24.44 -9.45 17.05
C PRO A 225 25.90 -9.38 16.54
N GLY A 226 26.27 -8.25 15.91
CA GLY A 226 27.64 -8.07 15.40
C GLY A 226 27.98 -6.67 14.88
N TYR A 227 27.01 -5.79 14.67
CA TYR A 227 27.25 -4.42 14.24
C TYR A 227 26.76 -3.43 15.29
N THR A 228 27.51 -3.30 16.38
CA THR A 228 27.54 -2.06 17.16
C THR A 228 28.69 -1.20 16.64
N SER A 229 28.36 0.04 16.32
CA SER A 229 29.29 1.13 15.95
C SER A 229 30.53 1.23 16.83
#